data_AF-A0A5N9GCC9-F1
#
_entry.id   AF-A0A5N9GCC9-F1
#
_cell.length_a   1.000
_cell.length_b   1.000
_cell.length_c   1.000
_cell.angle_alpha   90.00
_cell.angle_beta   90.00
_cell.angle_gamma   90.00
#
_symmetry.space_group_name_H-M   'P 1'
#
loop_
_entity.id
_entity.type
_entity.pdbx_description
1 polymer ?
#
loop_
_entity_poly.entity_id
_entity_poly.type
_entity_poly.pdbx_seq_one_letter_code
_entity_poly.pdbx_strand_id
1 'polypeptide(L)'
;MGWSLHHPHGLIYHAPQYCYRGYTLFANLRGYDANLIDMEGRICHRWHWPGGINYANLLPNGNLLFLSTAPEEKLPMTGIGGHAGGLVELDWDGNVVWEMVNPWVHHDFQRLGNGNTLALMWEELSSEMTSQVKGGFTTPDDPAQMLGDVVREFTLSGEVVHEWKAWEHLNFDEDVICPLEGRREWTHGNSINVTADGDYLVSFRQTSTVGIVAKESGKFTWKWGPGDVSHQHNPSFLDNGRVLLFDNGSHRRAPNTNYSRIVEIDPADNGIAWDYRGEPAISFYSYQISGAERQPNGNTLICEGATGRFIEVTSGHQIVWEYINPLFADSGRLAGGSASGQANSVFRAHRFAPDDPAFQGRDLDPAQYGNLNRILGTA
;
A
#
# COMPACT_ATOMS: atom_id res chain seq x y z
N MET A 1 21.75 -2.81 2.92
CA MET A 1 22.55 -1.81 2.17
C MET A 1 22.08 -0.42 2.57
N GLY A 2 22.96 0.58 2.55
CA GLY A 2 22.60 1.95 2.95
C GLY A 2 22.57 2.87 1.74
N TRP A 3 21.60 3.78 1.71
CA TRP A 3 21.62 4.91 0.78
C TRP A 3 22.61 5.94 1.29
N SER A 4 23.45 6.48 0.39
CA SER A 4 24.34 7.59 0.75
C SER A 4 23.51 8.84 1.02
N LEU A 5 23.91 9.66 2.01
CA LEU A 5 23.30 10.98 2.22
C LEU A 5 23.45 11.91 1.01
N HIS A 6 24.39 11.60 0.11
CA HIS A 6 24.62 12.33 -1.14
C HIS A 6 24.05 11.59 -2.35
N HIS A 7 23.21 10.58 -2.15
CA HIS A 7 22.54 9.92 -3.26
C HIS A 7 21.64 10.94 -4.00
N PRO A 8 21.66 10.99 -5.34
CA PRO A 8 20.76 11.86 -6.08
C PRO A 8 19.29 11.50 -5.80
N HIS A 9 18.43 12.51 -5.81
CA HIS A 9 16.97 12.38 -5.74
C HIS A 9 16.36 12.99 -7.00
N GLY A 10 15.06 12.81 -7.20
CA GLY A 10 14.37 13.16 -8.44
C GLY A 10 14.51 12.07 -9.49
N LEU A 11 14.50 12.46 -10.76
CA LEU A 11 14.65 11.52 -11.88
C LEU A 11 16.09 11.01 -11.96
N ILE A 12 16.27 9.69 -11.85
CA ILE A 12 17.56 9.02 -11.91
C ILE A 12 17.81 8.43 -13.30
N TYR A 13 16.79 7.81 -13.88
CA TYR A 13 16.88 7.15 -15.18
C TYR A 13 15.56 7.24 -15.93
N HIS A 14 15.62 7.44 -17.24
CA HIS A 14 14.45 7.48 -18.11
C HIS A 14 14.84 7.02 -19.52
N ALA A 15 14.21 5.95 -19.99
CA ALA A 15 14.34 5.44 -21.35
C ALA A 15 12.97 5.53 -22.06
N PRO A 16 12.57 6.70 -22.59
CA PRO A 16 11.18 7.00 -22.98
C PRO A 16 10.56 6.02 -23.99
N GLN A 17 11.37 5.38 -24.82
CA GLN A 17 10.90 4.41 -25.82
C GLN A 17 10.39 3.09 -25.19
N TYR A 18 10.77 2.82 -23.94
CA TYR A 18 10.42 1.59 -23.24
C TYR A 18 9.50 1.81 -22.04
N CYS A 19 9.25 3.06 -21.65
CA CYS A 19 8.40 3.39 -20.51
C CYS A 19 6.92 3.53 -20.91
N TYR A 20 6.04 3.23 -19.97
CA TYR A 20 4.65 3.61 -20.03
C TYR A 20 4.53 5.10 -19.68
N ARG A 21 4.13 5.90 -20.67
CA ARG A 21 3.96 7.35 -20.47
C ARG A 21 2.81 7.62 -19.51
N GLY A 22 2.92 8.67 -18.71
CA GLY A 22 1.84 9.07 -17.82
C GLY A 22 2.30 9.98 -16.69
N TYR A 23 1.48 10.03 -15.65
CA TYR A 23 1.71 10.80 -14.44
C TYR A 23 1.71 9.89 -13.22
N THR A 24 2.68 10.05 -12.32
CA THR A 24 2.76 9.26 -11.07
C THR A 24 2.23 10.05 -9.89
N LEU A 25 1.20 9.52 -9.23
CA LEU A 25 0.66 10.01 -7.96
C LEU A 25 1.37 9.32 -6.79
N PHE A 26 1.76 10.10 -5.78
CA PHE A 26 2.24 9.56 -4.52
C PHE A 26 2.03 10.55 -3.36
N ALA A 27 2.04 10.03 -2.14
CA ALA A 27 2.05 10.82 -0.91
C ALA A 27 3.13 10.28 0.04
N ASN A 28 3.83 11.19 0.72
CA ASN A 28 4.76 10.80 1.77
C ASN A 28 3.98 10.27 2.97
N LEU A 29 4.46 9.18 3.56
CA LEU A 29 3.93 8.72 4.84
C LEU A 29 4.07 9.85 5.87
N ARG A 30 2.98 10.20 6.56
CA ARG A 30 2.85 11.34 7.49
C ARG A 30 3.13 12.71 6.85
N GLY A 31 3.01 12.80 5.53
CA GLY A 31 3.03 14.06 4.80
C GLY A 31 1.68 14.77 4.83
N TYR A 32 1.65 15.98 4.29
CA TYR A 32 0.45 16.81 4.16
C TYR A 32 -0.03 16.95 2.72
N ASP A 33 0.68 16.32 1.78
CA ASP A 33 0.51 16.57 0.37
C ASP A 33 0.53 15.28 -0.44
N ALA A 34 -0.37 15.19 -1.41
CA ALA A 34 -0.28 14.26 -2.53
C ALA A 34 0.28 15.00 -3.74
N ASN A 35 1.21 14.37 -4.44
CA ASN A 35 1.96 14.96 -5.54
C ASN A 35 1.72 14.13 -6.79
N LEU A 36 1.43 14.82 -7.89
CA LEU A 36 1.35 14.23 -9.22
C LEU A 36 2.56 14.71 -10.02
N ILE A 37 3.41 13.78 -10.47
CA ILE A 37 4.62 14.08 -11.27
C ILE A 37 4.49 13.58 -12.70
N ASP A 38 5.12 14.28 -13.65
CA ASP A 38 5.32 13.77 -15.01
C ASP A 38 6.50 12.78 -15.09
N MET A 39 6.80 12.31 -16.32
CA MET A 39 7.90 11.38 -16.60
C MET A 39 9.29 11.98 -16.36
N GLU A 40 9.40 13.31 -16.33
CA GLU A 40 10.62 14.03 -16.00
C GLU A 40 10.78 14.25 -14.47
N GLY A 41 9.80 13.81 -13.67
CA GLY A 41 9.81 13.96 -12.22
C GLY A 41 9.39 15.35 -11.74
N ARG A 42 8.79 16.17 -12.60
CA ARG A 42 8.29 17.51 -12.24
C ARG A 42 6.89 17.40 -11.69
N ILE A 43 6.62 18.15 -10.63
CA ILE A 43 5.27 18.31 -10.05
C ILE A 43 4.40 19.03 -11.07
N CYS A 44 3.32 18.37 -11.48
CA CYS A 44 2.27 18.88 -12.37
C CYS A 44 1.02 19.30 -11.62
N HIS A 45 0.74 18.65 -10.48
CA HIS A 45 -0.36 19.01 -9.58
C HIS A 45 -0.03 18.57 -8.15
N ARG A 46 -0.63 19.26 -7.17
CA ARG A 46 -0.45 18.95 -5.75
C ARG A 46 -1.70 19.30 -4.95
N TRP A 47 -2.17 18.34 -4.17
CA TRP A 47 -3.20 18.55 -3.16
C TRP A 47 -2.56 18.72 -1.79
N HIS A 48 -3.20 19.54 -0.94
CA HIS A 48 -2.77 19.76 0.43
C HIS A 48 -3.95 19.55 1.39
N TRP A 49 -3.72 18.85 2.50
CA TRP A 49 -4.73 18.67 3.56
C TRP A 49 -4.10 18.84 4.94
N PRO A 50 -4.63 19.73 5.81
CA PRO A 50 -4.08 19.94 7.16
C PRO A 50 -4.14 18.70 8.07
N GLY A 51 -5.09 17.79 7.84
CA GLY A 51 -5.17 16.50 8.55
C GLY A 51 -4.17 15.46 8.05
N GLY A 52 -3.31 15.81 7.08
CA GLY A 52 -2.31 14.94 6.48
C GLY A 52 -2.87 13.97 5.44
N ILE A 53 -2.00 13.52 4.54
CA ILE A 53 -2.31 12.63 3.41
C ILE A 53 -1.31 11.48 3.43
N ASN A 54 -1.71 10.29 3.87
CA ASN A 54 -0.79 9.14 4.03
C ASN A 54 -0.76 8.22 2.80
N TYR A 55 -1.94 7.87 2.29
CA TYR A 55 -2.11 7.03 1.12
C TYR A 55 -3.28 7.58 0.31
N ALA A 56 -3.04 7.88 -0.96
CA ALA A 56 -4.01 8.52 -1.83
C ALA A 56 -4.16 7.78 -3.16
N ASN A 57 -5.35 7.79 -3.70
CA ASN A 57 -5.68 7.29 -5.02
C ASN A 57 -6.55 8.31 -5.77
N LEU A 58 -6.41 8.37 -7.08
CA LEU A 58 -7.18 9.26 -7.94
C LEU A 58 -8.42 8.53 -8.46
N LEU A 59 -9.58 9.15 -8.33
CA LEU A 59 -10.84 8.63 -8.84
C LEU A 59 -11.06 9.06 -10.29
N PRO A 60 -11.87 8.32 -11.09
CA PRO A 60 -12.10 8.64 -12.51
C PRO A 60 -12.68 10.03 -12.79
N ASN A 61 -13.28 10.69 -11.78
CA ASN A 61 -13.79 12.05 -11.89
C ASN A 61 -12.73 13.14 -11.60
N GLY A 62 -11.49 12.75 -11.29
CA GLY A 62 -10.39 13.64 -10.93
C GLY A 62 -10.29 13.97 -9.45
N ASN A 63 -11.17 13.40 -8.61
CA ASN A 63 -11.09 13.61 -7.15
C ASN A 63 -10.00 12.75 -6.52
N LEU A 64 -9.36 13.26 -5.49
CA LEU A 64 -8.37 12.55 -4.70
C LEU A 64 -9.04 11.92 -3.47
N LEU A 65 -9.05 10.60 -3.36
CA LEU A 65 -9.50 9.88 -2.16
C LEU A 65 -8.28 9.39 -1.38
N PHE A 66 -8.23 9.62 -0.07
CA PHE A 66 -7.06 9.27 0.74
C PHE A 66 -7.33 8.98 2.22
N LEU A 67 -6.36 8.34 2.86
CA LEU A 67 -6.29 8.15 4.32
C LEU A 67 -5.68 9.38 5.01
N SER A 68 -6.43 9.95 5.94
CA SER A 68 -5.95 11.05 6.79
C SER A 68 -5.01 10.55 7.89
N THR A 69 -4.29 11.46 8.56
CA THR A 69 -3.42 11.10 9.68
C THR A 69 -4.24 10.61 10.87
N ALA A 70 -3.73 9.56 11.52
CA ALA A 70 -4.27 9.08 12.78
C ALA A 70 -4.40 10.20 13.83
N PRO A 71 -5.44 10.17 14.67
CA PRO A 71 -5.58 11.09 15.81
C PRO A 71 -4.40 10.96 16.78
N GLU A 72 -4.23 11.98 17.64
CA GLU A 72 -3.19 11.98 18.69
C GLU A 72 -3.42 10.85 19.71
N GLU A 73 -4.68 10.65 20.13
CA GLU A 73 -5.07 9.53 20.96
C GLU A 73 -5.19 8.26 20.11
N LYS A 74 -4.33 7.29 20.39
CA LYS A 74 -4.15 6.10 19.53
C LYS A 74 -4.49 4.79 20.23
N LEU A 75 -5.03 4.79 21.44
CA LEU A 75 -5.43 3.55 22.09
C LEU A 75 -6.73 3.02 21.44
N PRO A 76 -6.86 1.72 21.16
CA PRO A 76 -5.90 0.63 21.43
C PRO A 76 -4.79 0.43 20.37
N MET A 77 -4.84 1.14 19.23
CA MET A 77 -3.90 1.04 18.09
C MET A 77 -2.45 1.51 18.33
N THR A 78 -2.06 1.86 19.56
CA THR A 78 -0.73 2.40 19.85
C THR A 78 0.35 1.39 19.48
N GLY A 79 1.28 1.82 18.63
CA GLY A 79 2.40 0.98 18.17
C GLY A 79 2.09 0.11 16.96
N ILE A 80 0.88 0.21 16.40
CA ILE A 80 0.47 -0.50 15.18
C ILE A 80 0.64 0.43 13.96
N GLY A 81 1.10 -0.14 12.85
CA GLY A 81 1.28 0.58 11.58
C GLY A 81 -0.04 0.81 10.85
N GLY A 82 -0.09 1.80 9.95
CA GLY A 82 -1.22 1.99 9.03
C GLY A 82 -2.51 2.59 9.61
N HIS A 83 -2.54 2.99 10.89
CA HIS A 83 -3.67 3.72 11.50
C HIS A 83 -3.93 5.05 10.77
N ALA A 84 -5.19 5.31 10.44
CA ALA A 84 -5.66 6.55 9.83
C ALA A 84 -6.73 7.23 10.70
N GLY A 85 -6.98 8.52 10.46
CA GLY A 85 -8.12 9.21 11.08
C GLY A 85 -9.47 8.94 10.40
N GLY A 86 -9.42 8.35 9.19
CA GLY A 86 -10.56 8.12 8.33
C GLY A 86 -10.20 8.31 6.85
N LEU A 87 -11.22 8.55 6.04
CA LEU A 87 -11.09 8.82 4.61
C LEU A 87 -11.57 10.22 4.25
N VAL A 88 -10.88 10.87 3.33
CA VAL A 88 -11.23 12.20 2.82
C VAL A 88 -11.18 12.15 1.29
N GLU A 89 -12.17 12.76 0.66
CA GLU A 89 -12.21 12.99 -0.78
C GLU A 89 -12.13 14.51 -1.06
N LEU A 90 -11.11 14.90 -1.81
CA LEU A 90 -10.95 16.28 -2.30
C LEU A 90 -11.25 16.33 -3.79
N ASP A 91 -11.87 17.41 -4.24
CA ASP A 91 -11.87 17.73 -5.67
C ASP A 91 -10.47 18.14 -6.17
N TRP A 92 -10.36 18.40 -7.46
CA TRP A 92 -9.10 18.81 -8.09
C TRP A 92 -8.48 20.06 -7.47
N ASP A 93 -9.31 21.00 -7.02
CA ASP A 93 -8.90 22.29 -6.49
C ASP A 93 -8.60 22.23 -4.98
N GLY A 94 -8.78 21.05 -4.35
CA GLY A 94 -8.51 20.82 -2.94
C GLY A 94 -9.68 21.11 -2.01
N ASN A 95 -10.91 21.24 -2.53
CA ASN A 95 -12.11 21.36 -1.68
C ASN A 95 -12.60 19.99 -1.24
N VAL A 96 -13.02 19.88 0.02
CA VAL A 96 -13.63 18.64 0.54
C VAL A 96 -14.98 18.41 -0.10
N VAL A 97 -15.15 17.24 -0.72
CA VAL A 97 -16.43 16.79 -1.30
C VAL A 97 -17.06 15.63 -0.53
N TRP A 98 -16.24 14.85 0.19
CA TRP A 98 -16.72 13.78 1.08
C TRP A 98 -15.69 13.51 2.18
N GLU A 99 -16.17 13.13 3.35
CA GLU A 99 -15.33 12.76 4.49
C GLU A 99 -16.02 11.69 5.33
N MET A 100 -15.25 10.71 5.78
CA MET A 100 -15.65 9.72 6.77
C MET A 100 -14.59 9.67 7.86
N VAL A 101 -14.87 10.34 8.98
CA VAL A 101 -14.03 10.26 10.18
C VAL A 101 -14.27 8.91 10.85
N ASN A 102 -13.25 8.06 10.85
CA ASN A 102 -13.32 6.75 11.47
C ASN A 102 -11.90 6.26 11.81
N PRO A 103 -11.46 6.36 13.09
CA PRO A 103 -10.11 6.00 13.49
C PRO A 103 -9.85 4.49 13.45
N TRP A 104 -10.87 3.66 13.20
CA TRP A 104 -10.69 2.23 13.05
C TRP A 104 -10.24 1.83 11.63
N VAL A 105 -10.27 2.75 10.67
CA VAL A 105 -9.74 2.51 9.32
C VAL A 105 -8.22 2.41 9.36
N HIS A 106 -7.68 1.43 8.65
CA HIS A 106 -6.25 1.28 8.47
C HIS A 106 -5.86 0.81 7.09
N HIS A 107 -4.64 1.17 6.70
CA HIS A 107 -3.90 0.69 5.54
C HIS A 107 -4.52 0.94 4.15
N ASP A 108 -5.75 0.50 3.89
CA ASP A 108 -6.25 0.38 2.53
C ASP A 108 -7.76 0.61 2.39
N PHE A 109 -8.14 1.08 1.21
CA PHE A 109 -9.50 1.42 0.82
C PHE A 109 -9.66 1.34 -0.70
N GLN A 110 -10.90 1.18 -1.17
CA GLN A 110 -11.22 1.22 -2.59
C GLN A 110 -12.60 1.82 -2.82
N ARG A 111 -12.69 2.82 -3.71
CA ARG A 111 -13.97 3.27 -4.25
C ARG A 111 -14.43 2.27 -5.32
N LEU A 112 -15.61 1.69 -5.12
CA LEU A 112 -16.21 0.71 -6.02
C LEU A 112 -17.00 1.39 -7.13
N GLY A 113 -17.25 0.67 -8.23
CA GLY A 113 -17.98 1.20 -9.39
C GLY A 113 -19.44 1.58 -9.12
N ASN A 114 -20.04 1.05 -8.04
CA ASN A 114 -21.37 1.44 -7.56
C ASN A 114 -21.37 2.74 -6.73
N GLY A 115 -20.20 3.33 -6.48
CA GLY A 115 -20.02 4.55 -5.68
C GLY A 115 -19.75 4.32 -4.19
N ASN A 116 -19.89 3.07 -3.70
CA ASN A 116 -19.59 2.70 -2.32
C ASN A 116 -18.07 2.63 -2.08
N THR A 117 -17.66 2.78 -0.83
CA THR A 117 -16.26 2.70 -0.42
C THR A 117 -16.03 1.44 0.41
N LEU A 118 -15.18 0.55 -0.07
CA LEU A 118 -14.63 -0.56 0.69
C LEU A 118 -13.45 -0.06 1.52
N ALA A 119 -13.39 -0.42 2.80
CA ALA A 119 -12.28 -0.05 3.67
C ALA A 119 -11.88 -1.21 4.57
N LEU A 120 -10.58 -1.29 4.83
CA LEU A 120 -10.03 -2.20 5.83
C LEU A 120 -10.01 -1.50 7.19
N MET A 121 -10.44 -2.23 8.22
CA MET A 121 -10.69 -1.70 9.55
C MET A 121 -10.31 -2.69 10.64
N TRP A 122 -10.02 -2.16 11.83
CA TRP A 122 -9.85 -2.97 13.02
C TRP A 122 -11.16 -3.13 13.80
N GLU A 123 -11.24 -4.22 14.55
CA GLU A 123 -12.18 -4.45 15.65
C GLU A 123 -11.47 -5.29 16.71
N GLU A 124 -11.85 -5.14 17.98
CA GLU A 124 -11.25 -5.93 19.06
C GLU A 124 -11.76 -7.38 19.02
N LEU A 125 -10.83 -8.34 19.02
CA LEU A 125 -11.15 -9.74 19.26
C LEU A 125 -11.58 -9.94 20.72
N SER A 126 -12.44 -10.92 20.98
CA SER A 126 -12.71 -11.32 22.36
C SER A 126 -11.43 -11.83 23.05
N SER A 127 -11.38 -11.76 24.39
CA SER A 127 -10.26 -12.34 25.15
C SER A 127 -10.12 -13.84 24.92
N GLU A 128 -11.23 -14.54 24.69
CA GLU A 128 -11.23 -15.97 24.35
C GLU A 128 -10.55 -16.21 22.99
N MET A 129 -10.91 -15.45 21.94
CA MET A 129 -10.27 -15.54 20.63
C MET A 129 -8.78 -15.14 20.72
N THR A 130 -8.48 -14.06 21.44
CA THR A 130 -7.10 -13.60 21.67
C THR A 130 -6.23 -14.69 22.29
N SER A 131 -6.79 -15.48 23.23
CA SER A 131 -6.06 -16.58 23.87
C SER A 131 -5.77 -17.76 22.94
N GLN A 132 -6.52 -17.89 21.84
CA GLN A 132 -6.34 -18.94 20.84
C GLN A 132 -5.29 -18.56 19.78
N VAL A 133 -5.06 -17.26 19.53
CA VAL A 133 -4.09 -16.79 18.54
C VAL A 133 -2.68 -17.29 18.86
N LYS A 134 -2.02 -17.92 17.89
CA LYS A 134 -0.67 -18.50 18.02
C LYS A 134 0.40 -17.63 17.39
N GLY A 135 1.64 -17.84 17.82
CA GLY A 135 2.81 -17.14 17.28
C GLY A 135 3.01 -15.74 17.87
N GLY A 136 3.90 -14.97 17.25
CA GLY A 136 4.37 -13.70 17.78
C GLY A 136 5.11 -13.83 19.13
N PHE A 137 5.80 -12.77 19.53
CA PHE A 137 6.40 -12.66 20.86
C PHE A 137 5.50 -11.87 21.80
N THR A 138 5.56 -12.20 23.08
CA THR A 138 4.79 -11.53 24.13
C THR A 138 5.61 -10.47 24.86
N THR A 139 4.97 -9.37 25.26
CA THR A 139 5.55 -8.32 26.11
C THR A 139 4.63 -7.95 27.28
N PRO A 140 5.15 -7.35 28.37
CA PRO A 140 4.32 -6.84 29.46
C PRO A 140 3.30 -5.77 29.03
N ASP A 141 3.51 -5.12 27.89
CA ASP A 141 2.66 -4.06 27.34
C ASP A 141 1.62 -4.59 26.34
N ASP A 142 1.51 -5.91 26.18
CA ASP A 142 0.53 -6.51 25.28
C ASP A 142 -0.90 -6.24 25.78
N PRO A 143 -1.84 -5.88 24.89
CA PRO A 143 -3.21 -5.63 25.27
C PRO A 143 -3.93 -6.93 25.67
N ALA A 144 -4.94 -6.82 26.52
CA ALA A 144 -5.78 -7.96 26.91
C ALA A 144 -6.60 -8.53 25.74
N GLN A 145 -6.85 -7.71 24.73
CA GLN A 145 -7.56 -8.05 23.50
C GLN A 145 -6.71 -7.62 22.31
N MET A 146 -6.52 -8.54 21.36
CA MET A 146 -5.88 -8.24 20.09
C MET A 146 -6.85 -7.57 19.14
N LEU A 147 -6.35 -6.75 18.21
CA LEU A 147 -7.14 -6.30 17.08
C LEU A 147 -7.24 -7.38 15.99
N GLY A 148 -8.43 -7.55 15.44
CA GLY A 148 -8.70 -8.35 14.24
C GLY A 148 -9.01 -7.44 13.05
N ASP A 149 -8.80 -7.96 11.85
CA ASP A 149 -9.08 -7.25 10.60
C ASP A 149 -10.54 -7.49 10.14
N VAL A 150 -11.19 -6.41 9.71
CA VAL A 150 -12.55 -6.36 9.19
C VAL A 150 -12.54 -5.60 7.87
N VAL A 151 -13.27 -6.11 6.88
CA VAL A 151 -13.56 -5.38 5.64
C VAL A 151 -15.01 -4.91 5.71
N ARG A 152 -15.24 -3.61 5.47
CA ARG A 152 -16.59 -3.03 5.42
C ARG A 152 -16.79 -2.24 4.13
N GLU A 153 -17.96 -2.42 3.53
CA GLU A 153 -18.44 -1.59 2.41
C GLU A 153 -19.40 -0.53 2.93
N PHE A 154 -19.10 0.73 2.65
CA PHE A 154 -19.85 1.89 3.08
C PHE A 154 -20.53 2.57 1.89
N THR A 155 -21.79 2.97 2.05
CA THR A 155 -22.39 3.97 1.16
C THR A 155 -21.75 5.34 1.38
N LEU A 156 -21.99 6.28 0.47
CA LEU A 156 -21.56 7.67 0.62
C LEU A 156 -22.15 8.37 1.87
N SER A 157 -23.28 7.90 2.40
CA SER A 157 -23.85 8.42 3.64
C SER A 157 -23.24 7.80 4.90
N GLY A 158 -22.29 6.86 4.76
CA GLY A 158 -21.63 6.17 5.86
C GLY A 158 -22.37 4.94 6.39
N GLU A 159 -23.39 4.44 5.69
CA GLU A 159 -24.09 3.20 6.06
C GLU A 159 -23.24 1.99 5.66
N VAL A 160 -23.05 1.04 6.58
CA VAL A 160 -22.39 -0.24 6.29
C VAL A 160 -23.39 -1.16 5.59
N VAL A 161 -23.09 -1.55 4.35
CA VAL A 161 -23.95 -2.43 3.54
C VAL A 161 -23.39 -3.84 3.39
N HIS A 162 -22.11 -4.04 3.69
CA HIS A 162 -21.48 -5.36 3.78
C HIS A 162 -20.36 -5.34 4.83
N GLU A 163 -20.20 -6.45 5.54
CA GLU A 163 -19.15 -6.66 6.53
C GLU A 163 -18.57 -8.08 6.36
N TRP A 164 -17.25 -8.18 6.43
CA TRP A 164 -16.53 -9.45 6.50
C TRP A 164 -15.48 -9.39 7.60
N LYS A 165 -15.55 -10.33 8.54
CA LYS A 165 -14.68 -10.42 9.71
C LYS A 165 -13.66 -11.53 9.51
N ALA A 166 -12.38 -11.18 9.43
CA ALA A 166 -11.35 -12.15 9.05
C ALA A 166 -11.31 -13.36 10.03
N TRP A 167 -11.46 -13.12 11.33
CA TRP A 167 -11.40 -14.17 12.36
C TRP A 167 -12.53 -15.19 12.29
N GLU A 168 -13.61 -14.94 11.54
CA GLU A 168 -14.67 -15.93 11.31
C GLU A 168 -14.27 -16.97 10.24
N HIS A 169 -13.19 -16.69 9.51
CA HIS A 169 -12.76 -17.47 8.35
C HIS A 169 -11.27 -17.87 8.37
N LEU A 170 -10.50 -17.34 9.31
CA LEU A 170 -9.13 -17.74 9.60
C LEU A 170 -9.08 -18.89 10.62
N ASN A 171 -7.98 -19.63 10.61
CA ASN A 171 -7.74 -20.77 11.48
C ASN A 171 -6.58 -20.45 12.44
N PHE A 172 -6.83 -20.46 13.74
CA PHE A 172 -5.83 -20.18 14.79
C PHE A 172 -4.58 -21.10 14.75
N ASP A 173 -4.71 -22.30 14.21
CA ASP A 173 -3.62 -23.27 14.09
C ASP A 173 -2.77 -23.08 12.84
N GLU A 174 -3.31 -22.45 11.80
CA GLU A 174 -2.66 -22.29 10.49
C GLU A 174 -2.19 -20.86 10.26
N ASP A 175 -3.01 -19.87 10.64
CA ASP A 175 -2.75 -18.44 10.51
C ASP A 175 -1.92 -17.93 11.69
N VAL A 176 -0.74 -18.53 11.84
CA VAL A 176 0.16 -18.29 12.97
C VAL A 176 0.97 -17.03 12.72
N ILE A 177 0.99 -16.13 13.70
CA ILE A 177 1.76 -14.89 13.65
C ILE A 177 3.26 -15.22 13.57
N CYS A 178 3.97 -14.52 12.68
CA CYS A 178 5.42 -14.58 12.60
C CYS A 178 6.04 -14.42 14.01
N PRO A 179 6.90 -15.35 14.48
CA PRO A 179 7.43 -15.32 15.85
C PRO A 179 8.24 -14.06 16.22
N LEU A 180 8.63 -13.26 15.22
CA LEU A 180 9.36 -12.01 15.39
C LEU A 180 8.47 -10.76 15.37
N GLU A 181 7.14 -10.94 15.35
CA GLU A 181 6.16 -9.85 15.42
C GLU A 181 5.46 -9.84 16.79
N GLY A 182 4.97 -8.67 17.19
CA GLY A 182 4.23 -8.51 18.45
C GLY A 182 2.79 -9.00 18.35
N ARG A 183 2.10 -9.05 19.49
CA ARG A 183 0.73 -9.59 19.60
C ARG A 183 -0.30 -8.49 19.89
N ARG A 184 -0.21 -7.35 19.22
CA ARG A 184 -1.22 -6.26 19.33
C ARG A 184 -2.41 -6.47 18.39
N GLU A 185 -2.19 -7.15 17.28
CA GLU A 185 -3.18 -7.50 16.27
C GLU A 185 -2.88 -8.92 15.77
N TRP A 186 -3.87 -9.59 15.19
CA TRP A 186 -3.67 -10.95 14.68
C TRP A 186 -3.03 -10.94 13.30
N THR A 187 -3.67 -10.37 12.28
CA THR A 187 -3.17 -10.61 10.92
C THR A 187 -2.43 -9.45 10.29
N HIS A 188 -2.61 -8.23 10.81
CA HIS A 188 -2.08 -6.99 10.21
C HIS A 188 -2.47 -6.93 8.74
N GLY A 189 -3.77 -6.85 8.50
CA GLY A 189 -4.34 -6.63 7.20
C GLY A 189 -3.77 -5.33 6.62
N ASN A 190 -3.11 -5.44 5.47
CA ASN A 190 -2.42 -4.29 4.86
C ASN A 190 -2.90 -3.97 3.45
N SER A 191 -3.82 -4.77 2.92
CA SER A 191 -4.43 -4.49 1.64
C SER A 191 -5.79 -5.15 1.46
N ILE A 192 -6.66 -4.44 0.76
CA ILE A 192 -7.91 -4.94 0.21
C ILE A 192 -7.99 -4.51 -1.25
N ASN A 193 -8.29 -5.45 -2.14
CA ASN A 193 -8.58 -5.22 -3.55
C ASN A 193 -9.80 -6.07 -3.94
N VAL A 194 -10.32 -5.90 -5.16
CA VAL A 194 -11.46 -6.68 -5.67
C VAL A 194 -11.10 -7.38 -6.97
N THR A 195 -11.54 -8.61 -7.10
CA THR A 195 -11.46 -9.35 -8.37
C THR A 195 -12.49 -8.82 -9.37
N ALA A 196 -12.42 -9.30 -10.61
CA ALA A 196 -13.40 -8.98 -11.64
C ALA A 196 -14.84 -9.37 -11.26
N ASP A 197 -15.01 -10.40 -10.43
CA ASP A 197 -16.31 -10.89 -9.95
C ASP A 197 -16.80 -10.18 -8.68
N GLY A 198 -16.01 -9.24 -8.15
CA GLY A 198 -16.33 -8.50 -6.92
C GLY A 198 -15.95 -9.22 -5.62
N ASP A 199 -15.28 -10.38 -5.71
CA ASP A 199 -14.68 -11.06 -4.56
C ASP A 199 -13.49 -10.27 -4.00
N TYR A 200 -13.24 -10.42 -2.70
CA TYR A 200 -12.18 -9.68 -2.01
C TYR A 200 -10.83 -10.36 -2.19
N LEU A 201 -9.80 -9.58 -2.47
CA LEU A 201 -8.39 -9.99 -2.44
C LEU A 201 -7.73 -9.31 -1.24
N VAL A 202 -7.35 -10.11 -0.24
CA VAL A 202 -6.83 -9.64 1.05
C VAL A 202 -5.38 -10.04 1.24
N SER A 203 -4.63 -9.23 2.01
CA SER A 203 -3.26 -9.52 2.42
C SER A 203 -3.07 -9.30 3.91
N PHE A 204 -2.51 -10.32 4.56
CA PHE A 204 -2.19 -10.38 5.98
C PHE A 204 -0.68 -10.47 6.16
N ARG A 205 -0.09 -9.36 6.63
CA ARG A 205 1.36 -9.21 6.73
C ARG A 205 1.96 -10.18 7.76
N GLN A 206 1.34 -10.28 8.94
CA GLN A 206 1.94 -11.00 10.07
C GLN A 206 1.91 -12.51 9.92
N THR A 207 0.96 -13.06 9.16
CA THR A 207 0.88 -14.48 8.82
C THR A 207 1.45 -14.79 7.44
N SER A 208 1.95 -13.78 6.73
CA SER A 208 2.46 -13.90 5.35
C SER A 208 1.46 -14.57 4.39
N THR A 209 0.18 -14.19 4.51
CA THR A 209 -0.92 -14.83 3.80
C THR A 209 -1.62 -13.85 2.86
N VAL A 210 -1.89 -14.29 1.63
CA VAL A 210 -2.75 -13.63 0.65
C VAL A 210 -3.91 -14.57 0.34
N GLY A 211 -5.11 -14.03 0.10
CA GLY A 211 -6.25 -14.87 -0.26
C GLY A 211 -7.33 -14.15 -1.06
N ILE A 212 -8.07 -14.93 -1.84
CA ILE A 212 -9.31 -14.50 -2.49
C ILE A 212 -10.48 -15.04 -1.66
N VAL A 213 -11.41 -14.17 -1.32
CA VAL A 213 -12.56 -14.43 -0.46
C VAL A 213 -13.83 -14.18 -1.25
N ALA A 214 -14.66 -15.21 -1.37
CA ALA A 214 -15.99 -15.10 -1.97
C ALA A 214 -16.85 -14.11 -1.16
N LYS A 215 -17.24 -12.98 -1.75
CA LYS A 215 -17.94 -11.90 -1.03
C LYS A 215 -19.23 -12.36 -0.36
N GLU A 216 -20.00 -13.21 -1.04
CA GLU A 216 -21.30 -13.69 -0.58
C GLU A 216 -21.21 -14.68 0.59
N SER A 217 -20.19 -15.55 0.60
CA SER A 217 -20.07 -16.59 1.63
C SER A 217 -19.00 -16.32 2.68
N GLY A 218 -18.14 -15.32 2.46
CA GLY A 218 -16.98 -15.00 3.29
C GLY A 218 -15.86 -16.06 3.27
N LYS A 219 -15.94 -17.07 2.41
CA LYS A 219 -15.00 -18.20 2.40
C LYS A 219 -13.81 -17.89 1.50
N PHE A 220 -12.62 -18.28 1.93
CA PHE A 220 -11.46 -18.33 1.05
C PHE A 220 -11.69 -19.33 -0.09
N THR A 221 -11.72 -18.85 -1.33
CA THR A 221 -11.69 -19.69 -2.54
C THR A 221 -10.26 -20.00 -2.96
N TRP A 222 -9.32 -19.14 -2.56
CA TRP A 222 -7.89 -19.34 -2.69
C TRP A 222 -7.16 -18.70 -1.50
N LYS A 223 -6.10 -19.36 -1.02
CA LYS A 223 -5.26 -18.89 0.09
C LYS A 223 -3.84 -19.40 -0.10
N TRP A 224 -2.85 -18.53 -0.01
CA TRP A 224 -1.46 -18.82 -0.32
C TRP A 224 -0.50 -17.93 0.48
N GLY A 225 0.77 -18.33 0.58
CA GLY A 225 1.84 -17.43 0.99
C GLY A 225 2.76 -17.94 2.10
N PRO A 226 2.28 -18.58 3.19
CA PRO A 226 3.15 -19.04 4.27
C PRO A 226 4.24 -19.98 3.78
N GLY A 227 5.50 -19.51 3.83
CA GLY A 227 6.67 -20.26 3.36
C GLY A 227 7.15 -19.87 1.96
N ASP A 228 6.30 -19.23 1.16
CA ASP A 228 6.61 -18.74 -0.19
C ASP A 228 6.91 -17.23 -0.23
N VAL A 229 6.12 -16.43 0.49
CA VAL A 229 6.33 -14.98 0.68
C VAL A 229 6.49 -14.65 2.15
N SER A 230 6.95 -13.43 2.43
CA SER A 230 7.18 -12.99 3.80
C SER A 230 6.78 -11.53 3.96
N HIS A 231 5.74 -11.29 4.77
CA HIS A 231 5.27 -9.95 5.12
C HIS A 231 4.91 -9.08 3.90
N GLN A 232 4.30 -9.70 2.88
CA GLN A 232 3.93 -9.11 1.61
C GLN A 232 2.90 -7.98 1.73
N HIS A 233 2.83 -7.12 0.72
CA HIS A 233 1.90 -6.00 0.61
C HIS A 233 1.27 -5.94 -0.79
N ASN A 234 0.13 -5.25 -0.85
CA ASN A 234 -0.52 -4.76 -2.06
C ASN A 234 -0.68 -5.82 -3.18
N PRO A 235 -1.35 -6.96 -2.91
CA PRO A 235 -1.84 -7.81 -3.98
C PRO A 235 -2.88 -7.06 -4.84
N SER A 236 -2.81 -7.25 -6.14
CA SER A 236 -3.78 -6.76 -7.12
C SER A 236 -4.20 -7.91 -8.03
N PHE A 237 -5.49 -7.94 -8.38
CA PHE A 237 -6.02 -8.92 -9.31
C PHE A 237 -5.88 -8.38 -10.74
N LEU A 238 -5.21 -9.13 -11.60
CA LEU A 238 -4.95 -8.75 -12.98
C LEU A 238 -6.07 -9.26 -13.91
N ASP A 239 -6.25 -8.60 -15.06
CA ASP A 239 -7.26 -8.98 -16.06
C ASP A 239 -7.11 -10.42 -16.59
N ASN A 240 -5.90 -11.00 -16.48
CA ASN A 240 -5.63 -12.38 -16.86
C ASN A 240 -5.95 -13.41 -15.76
N GLY A 241 -6.55 -12.98 -14.64
CA GLY A 241 -6.93 -13.83 -13.51
C GLY A 241 -5.81 -14.09 -12.49
N ARG A 242 -4.61 -13.54 -12.71
CA ARG A 242 -3.46 -13.70 -11.81
C ARG A 242 -3.41 -12.64 -10.74
N VAL A 243 -2.60 -12.88 -9.71
CA VAL A 243 -2.36 -11.94 -8.62
C VAL A 243 -0.93 -11.41 -8.70
N LEU A 244 -0.78 -10.09 -8.75
CA LEU A 244 0.52 -9.40 -8.65
C LEU A 244 0.67 -8.82 -7.24
N LEU A 245 1.78 -9.07 -6.56
CA LEU A 245 2.02 -8.58 -5.20
C LEU A 245 3.48 -8.19 -4.94
N PHE A 246 3.69 -7.37 -3.91
CA PHE A 246 5.01 -7.01 -3.42
C PHE A 246 5.38 -7.90 -2.22
N ASP A 247 6.28 -8.85 -2.39
CA ASP A 247 6.82 -9.68 -1.31
C ASP A 247 7.98 -8.94 -0.63
N ASN A 248 7.71 -8.27 0.49
CA ASN A 248 8.69 -7.46 1.20
C ASN A 248 9.89 -8.26 1.69
N GLY A 249 9.69 -9.52 2.08
CA GLY A 249 10.75 -10.42 2.51
C GLY A 249 11.26 -10.20 3.93
N SER A 250 10.55 -9.41 4.75
CA SER A 250 10.90 -9.27 6.18
C SER A 250 10.76 -10.61 6.88
N HIS A 251 11.76 -10.97 7.69
CA HIS A 251 11.83 -12.26 8.40
C HIS A 251 11.80 -13.50 7.48
N ARG A 252 12.25 -13.36 6.22
CA ARG A 252 12.33 -14.49 5.28
C ARG A 252 13.16 -15.62 5.90
N ARG A 253 12.68 -16.84 5.76
CA ARG A 253 13.32 -18.03 6.34
C ARG A 253 14.64 -18.35 5.61
N ALA A 254 15.61 -18.86 6.38
CA ALA A 254 16.86 -19.40 5.86
C ALA A 254 16.61 -20.48 4.79
N PRO A 255 17.52 -20.66 3.81
CA PRO A 255 18.88 -20.10 3.74
C PRO A 255 18.96 -18.69 3.16
N ASN A 256 17.84 -18.10 2.75
CA ASN A 256 17.83 -16.78 2.12
C ASN A 256 17.97 -15.65 3.16
N THR A 257 18.65 -14.59 2.77
CA THR A 257 18.60 -13.30 3.49
C THR A 257 17.29 -12.57 3.20
N ASN A 258 17.00 -11.48 3.92
CA ASN A 258 15.84 -10.64 3.61
C ASN A 258 16.11 -9.85 2.33
N TYR A 259 15.17 -9.94 1.40
CA TYR A 259 15.13 -9.18 0.15
C TYR A 259 13.69 -9.10 -0.32
N SER A 260 13.37 -8.05 -1.06
CA SER A 260 12.04 -7.90 -1.66
C SER A 260 12.01 -8.48 -3.06
N ARG A 261 10.83 -8.93 -3.48
CA ARG A 261 10.56 -9.30 -4.87
C ARG A 261 9.13 -8.94 -5.24
N ILE A 262 8.88 -8.78 -6.53
CA ILE A 262 7.52 -8.75 -7.07
C ILE A 262 7.18 -10.15 -7.55
N VAL A 263 5.96 -10.61 -7.30
CA VAL A 263 5.49 -11.94 -7.70
C VAL A 263 4.18 -11.78 -8.46
N GLU A 264 4.11 -12.34 -9.67
CA GLU A 264 2.87 -12.64 -10.38
C GLU A 264 2.58 -14.13 -10.25
N ILE A 265 1.54 -14.49 -9.50
CA ILE A 265 1.15 -15.87 -9.22
C ILE A 265 -0.21 -16.18 -9.84
N ASP A 266 -0.37 -17.41 -10.34
CA ASP A 266 -1.64 -17.93 -10.81
C ASP A 266 -2.39 -18.65 -9.68
N PRO A 267 -3.55 -18.15 -9.22
CA PRO A 267 -4.33 -18.81 -8.18
C PRO A 267 -4.85 -20.21 -8.55
N ALA A 268 -4.89 -20.56 -9.85
CA ALA A 268 -5.40 -21.85 -10.30
C ALA A 268 -4.46 -23.01 -9.98
N ASP A 269 -3.13 -22.77 -9.99
CA ASP A 269 -2.12 -23.81 -9.78
C ASP A 269 -0.96 -23.39 -8.85
N ASN A 270 -1.00 -22.17 -8.31
CA ASN A 270 0.05 -21.52 -7.51
C ASN A 270 1.40 -21.35 -8.25
N GLY A 271 1.40 -21.43 -9.58
CA GLY A 271 2.57 -21.20 -10.41
C GLY A 271 2.98 -19.73 -10.40
N ILE A 272 4.25 -19.46 -10.12
CA ILE A 272 4.82 -18.12 -10.31
C ILE A 272 5.07 -17.92 -11.80
N ALA A 273 4.24 -17.08 -12.43
CA ALA A 273 4.32 -16.79 -13.85
C ALA A 273 5.40 -15.76 -14.19
N TRP A 274 5.69 -14.86 -13.26
CA TRP A 274 6.73 -13.85 -13.37
C TRP A 274 7.19 -13.37 -11.99
N ASP A 275 8.47 -13.02 -11.84
CA ASP A 275 8.98 -12.36 -10.66
C ASP A 275 10.03 -11.30 -11.00
N TYR A 276 10.22 -10.33 -10.12
CA TYR A 276 11.32 -9.38 -10.20
C TYR A 276 12.01 -9.22 -8.86
N ARG A 277 13.34 -9.22 -8.87
CA ARG A 277 14.18 -8.98 -7.69
C ARG A 277 15.46 -8.26 -8.11
N GLY A 278 16.17 -7.70 -7.12
CA GLY A 278 17.50 -7.16 -7.33
C GLY A 278 18.51 -8.25 -7.72
N GLU A 279 19.61 -7.87 -8.36
CA GLU A 279 20.74 -8.76 -8.63
C GLU A 279 22.04 -8.09 -8.16
N PRO A 280 22.61 -8.52 -7.00
CA PRO A 280 22.12 -9.58 -6.11
C PRO A 280 20.82 -9.20 -5.39
N ALA A 281 20.00 -10.18 -4.99
CA ALA A 281 18.66 -9.98 -4.39
C ALA A 281 18.59 -8.88 -3.31
N ILE A 282 19.61 -8.79 -2.45
CA ILE A 282 19.70 -7.78 -1.37
C ILE A 282 19.79 -6.32 -1.88
N SER A 283 19.98 -6.09 -3.18
CA SER A 283 19.94 -4.77 -3.81
C SER A 283 18.55 -4.18 -3.99
N PHE A 284 17.52 -4.96 -3.68
CA PHE A 284 16.14 -4.52 -3.67
C PHE A 284 15.50 -5.01 -2.38
N TYR A 285 15.25 -4.09 -1.43
CA TYR A 285 14.66 -4.44 -0.16
C TYR A 285 13.90 -3.27 0.47
N SER A 286 12.60 -3.45 0.59
CA SER A 286 11.69 -2.59 1.33
C SER A 286 10.97 -3.42 2.40
N TYR A 287 11.33 -3.20 3.66
CA TYR A 287 10.89 -4.03 4.80
C TYR A 287 9.41 -3.87 5.19
N GLN A 288 8.73 -2.86 4.63
CA GLN A 288 7.34 -2.51 4.90
C GLN A 288 6.74 -1.73 3.72
N ILE A 289 5.43 -1.42 3.81
CA ILE A 289 4.68 -0.64 2.81
C ILE A 289 4.96 -1.16 1.40
N SER A 290 5.00 -0.30 0.38
CA SER A 290 5.36 -0.64 -1.00
C SER A 290 4.18 -1.17 -1.81
N GLY A 291 4.38 -1.26 -3.12
CA GLY A 291 3.36 -1.72 -4.06
C GLY A 291 3.91 -1.99 -5.45
N ALA A 292 3.14 -2.70 -6.26
CA ALA A 292 3.46 -2.97 -7.65
C ALA A 292 2.20 -2.94 -8.51
N GLU A 293 2.29 -2.30 -9.68
CA GLU A 293 1.18 -2.13 -10.61
C GLU A 293 1.60 -2.48 -12.03
N ARG A 294 0.93 -3.48 -12.61
CA ARG A 294 1.06 -3.82 -14.02
C ARG A 294 0.51 -2.67 -14.87
N GLN A 295 1.35 -2.14 -15.74
CA GLN A 295 1.02 -1.06 -16.67
C GLN A 295 0.48 -1.63 -17.99
N PRO A 296 -0.33 -0.87 -18.76
CA PRO A 296 -0.93 -1.33 -20.01
C PRO A 296 0.05 -1.82 -21.09
N ASN A 297 1.29 -1.33 -21.08
CA ASN A 297 2.34 -1.80 -22.01
C ASN A 297 3.00 -3.14 -21.56
N GLY A 298 2.57 -3.72 -20.45
CA GLY A 298 3.12 -4.94 -19.87
C GLY A 298 4.29 -4.72 -18.89
N ASN A 299 4.77 -3.49 -18.72
CA ASN A 299 5.75 -3.16 -17.69
C ASN A 299 5.11 -3.16 -16.30
N THR A 300 5.93 -3.14 -15.25
CA THR A 300 5.45 -3.05 -13.87
C THR A 300 6.05 -1.81 -13.22
N LEU A 301 5.20 -0.90 -12.76
CA LEU A 301 5.60 0.17 -11.84
C LEU A 301 5.75 -0.44 -10.45
N ILE A 302 6.85 -0.15 -9.77
CA ILE A 302 7.17 -0.65 -8.44
C ILE A 302 7.46 0.53 -7.55
N CYS A 303 6.76 0.61 -6.42
CA CYS A 303 7.04 1.54 -5.34
C CYS A 303 7.85 0.81 -4.27
N GLU A 304 9.17 1.04 -4.20
CA GLU A 304 10.03 0.64 -3.09
C GLU A 304 9.81 1.62 -1.92
N GLY A 305 8.70 1.44 -1.21
CA GLY A 305 8.11 2.50 -0.41
C GLY A 305 8.97 2.94 0.78
N ALA A 306 9.70 2.04 1.45
CA ALA A 306 10.51 2.38 2.61
C ALA A 306 11.69 3.32 2.30
N THR A 307 12.12 3.36 1.04
CA THR A 307 13.25 4.18 0.56
C THR A 307 12.80 5.29 -0.40
N GLY A 308 11.49 5.40 -0.64
CA GLY A 308 10.89 6.41 -1.53
C GLY A 308 11.31 6.26 -2.99
N ARG A 309 11.81 5.09 -3.41
CA ARG A 309 12.26 4.84 -4.79
C ARG A 309 11.13 4.23 -5.60
N PHE A 310 10.91 4.75 -6.79
CA PHE A 310 9.99 4.21 -7.77
C PHE A 310 10.77 3.75 -9.00
N ILE A 311 10.45 2.56 -9.49
CA ILE A 311 11.03 2.04 -10.72
C ILE A 311 9.95 1.51 -11.64
N GLU A 312 10.15 1.65 -12.94
CA GLU A 312 9.38 0.93 -13.94
C GLU A 312 10.27 -0.15 -14.56
N VAL A 313 9.78 -1.39 -14.55
CA VAL A 313 10.52 -2.57 -14.99
C VAL A 313 9.78 -3.27 -16.13
N THR A 314 10.49 -3.60 -17.20
CA THR A 314 9.96 -4.40 -18.31
C THR A 314 9.74 -5.85 -17.90
N SER A 315 8.92 -6.60 -18.66
CA SER A 315 8.79 -8.05 -18.47
C SER A 315 10.11 -8.83 -18.60
N GLY A 316 11.12 -8.23 -19.27
CA GLY A 316 12.50 -8.73 -19.35
C GLY A 316 13.41 -8.31 -18.19
N HIS A 317 12.86 -7.82 -17.09
CA HIS A 317 13.56 -7.41 -15.85
C HIS A 317 14.50 -6.20 -16.00
N GLN A 318 14.32 -5.38 -17.05
CA GLN A 318 15.11 -4.16 -17.22
C GLN A 318 14.39 -2.97 -16.59
N ILE A 319 15.09 -2.22 -15.73
CA ILE A 319 14.63 -0.92 -15.24
C ILE A 319 14.69 0.07 -16.42
N VAL A 320 13.56 0.69 -16.75
CA VAL A 320 13.43 1.66 -17.85
C VAL A 320 13.11 3.07 -17.37
N TRP A 321 12.64 3.20 -16.13
CA TRP A 321 12.46 4.47 -15.45
C TRP A 321 12.81 4.30 -13.98
N GLU A 322 13.46 5.29 -13.39
CA GLU A 322 13.80 5.32 -11.98
C GLU A 322 13.70 6.75 -11.45
N TYR A 323 12.98 6.89 -10.35
CA TYR A 323 12.79 8.14 -9.63
C TYR A 323 12.95 7.90 -8.13
N ILE A 324 13.56 8.84 -7.43
CA ILE A 324 13.67 8.80 -5.97
C ILE A 324 13.01 10.04 -5.40
N ASN A 325 12.03 9.84 -4.52
CA ASN A 325 11.29 10.93 -3.90
C ASN A 325 12.23 11.91 -3.16
N PRO A 326 12.30 13.19 -3.56
CA PRO A 326 13.10 14.21 -2.90
C PRO A 326 12.39 14.83 -1.68
N LEU A 327 11.12 14.52 -1.44
CA LEU A 327 10.34 15.04 -0.32
C LEU A 327 10.51 14.18 0.92
N PHE A 328 10.69 14.82 2.08
CA PHE A 328 10.88 14.15 3.36
C PHE A 328 9.78 14.56 4.36
N ALA A 329 9.32 13.59 5.14
CA ALA A 329 8.37 13.79 6.24
C ALA A 329 8.92 13.11 7.52
N ASP A 330 8.31 13.41 8.67
CA ASP A 330 8.62 12.67 9.90
C ASP A 330 8.16 11.22 9.75
N SER A 331 9.07 10.28 9.96
CA SER A 331 8.81 8.86 9.76
C SER A 331 8.20 8.17 10.99
N GLY A 332 8.41 8.74 12.19
CA GLY A 332 7.99 8.17 13.48
C GLY A 332 8.47 6.74 13.77
N ARG A 333 7.91 6.12 14.82
CA ARG A 333 8.03 4.66 15.04
C ARG A 333 7.11 3.92 14.07
N LEU A 334 7.68 2.98 13.33
CA LEU A 334 7.02 2.15 12.33
C LEU A 334 6.88 0.71 12.87
N ALA A 335 5.85 -0.03 12.45
CA ALA A 335 5.62 -1.40 12.90
C ALA A 335 6.80 -2.30 12.48
N GLY A 336 7.49 -2.90 13.47
CA GLY A 336 8.69 -3.71 13.23
C GLY A 336 9.94 -2.93 12.79
N GLY A 337 9.93 -1.60 12.88
CA GLY A 337 11.04 -0.73 12.44
C GLY A 337 11.59 0.19 13.54
N SER A 338 12.83 0.62 13.36
CA SER A 338 13.43 1.68 14.19
C SER A 338 12.77 3.03 13.92
N ALA A 339 12.69 3.89 14.94
CA ALA A 339 12.38 5.29 14.69
C ALA A 339 13.47 5.89 13.81
N SER A 340 13.11 6.37 12.63
CA SER A 340 13.95 7.28 11.85
C SER A 340 13.52 8.72 12.15
N GLY A 341 14.40 9.69 11.90
CA GLY A 341 14.01 11.10 11.96
C GLY A 341 13.10 11.42 10.76
N GLN A 342 13.68 12.09 9.77
CA GLN A 342 13.00 12.32 8.51
C GLN A 342 13.25 11.16 7.53
N ALA A 343 12.21 10.76 6.79
CA ALA A 343 12.32 9.80 5.69
C ALA A 343 11.48 10.26 4.50
N ASN A 344 11.86 9.83 3.31
CA ASN A 344 11.12 10.05 2.07
C ASN A 344 10.15 8.89 1.76
N SER A 345 9.78 8.11 2.78
CA SER A 345 8.94 6.93 2.65
C SER A 345 7.59 7.24 2.02
N VAL A 346 7.12 6.35 1.16
CA VAL A 346 5.87 6.47 0.42
C VAL A 346 5.06 5.19 0.59
N PHE A 347 3.79 5.32 0.97
CA PHE A 347 2.94 4.16 1.24
C PHE A 347 2.75 3.31 -0.03
N ARG A 348 2.27 3.95 -1.11
CA ARG A 348 2.14 3.42 -2.47
C ARG A 348 2.27 4.56 -3.50
N ALA A 349 2.51 4.21 -4.76
CA ALA A 349 2.51 5.13 -5.88
C ALA A 349 1.72 4.53 -7.05
N HIS A 350 1.03 5.39 -7.80
CA HIS A 350 0.11 5.00 -8.88
C HIS A 350 0.49 5.72 -10.17
N ARG A 351 0.50 5.03 -11.34
CA ARG A 351 0.75 5.66 -12.65
C ARG A 351 -0.53 5.69 -13.47
N PHE A 352 -0.91 6.89 -13.89
CA PHE A 352 -2.11 7.16 -14.70
C PHE A 352 -1.72 7.55 -16.11
N ALA A 353 -2.52 7.11 -17.08
CA ALA A 353 -2.31 7.43 -18.50
C ALA A 353 -2.49 8.94 -18.77
N PRO A 354 -1.85 9.53 -19.79
CA PRO A 354 -2.11 10.93 -20.14
C PRO A 354 -3.56 11.22 -20.54
N ASP A 355 -4.28 10.22 -21.03
CA ASP A 355 -5.70 10.28 -21.43
C ASP A 355 -6.65 9.69 -20.38
N ASP A 356 -6.18 9.46 -19.15
CA ASP A 356 -7.01 8.99 -18.04
C ASP A 356 -8.21 9.94 -17.81
N PRO A 357 -9.44 9.40 -17.60
CA PRO A 357 -10.62 10.21 -17.32
C PRO A 357 -10.43 11.25 -16.21
N ALA A 358 -9.60 10.95 -15.21
CA ALA A 358 -9.33 11.84 -14.09
C ALA A 358 -8.65 13.16 -14.51
N PHE A 359 -7.99 13.19 -15.67
CA PHE A 359 -7.28 14.37 -16.19
C PHE A 359 -8.07 15.17 -17.23
N GLN A 360 -9.28 14.73 -17.60
CA GLN A 360 -10.06 15.43 -18.62
C GLN A 360 -10.37 16.87 -18.21
N GLY A 361 -9.91 17.83 -19.04
CA GLY A 361 -10.10 19.26 -18.81
C GLY A 361 -9.22 19.85 -17.70
N ARG A 362 -8.22 19.11 -17.20
CA ARG A 362 -7.28 19.58 -16.17
C ARG A 362 -6.04 20.19 -16.80
N ASP A 363 -5.48 21.20 -16.14
CA ASP A 363 -4.16 21.74 -16.48
C ASP A 363 -3.10 20.96 -15.71
N LEU A 364 -2.11 20.46 -16.43
CA LEU A 364 -0.99 19.65 -15.92
C LEU A 364 0.36 20.29 -16.25
N ASP A 365 0.38 21.58 -16.61
CA ASP A 365 1.63 22.30 -16.91
C ASP A 365 2.51 22.42 -15.64
N PRO A 366 3.67 21.75 -15.59
CA PRO A 366 4.58 21.83 -14.44
C PRO A 366 5.14 23.23 -14.20
N ALA A 367 5.00 24.17 -15.15
CA ALA A 367 5.38 25.57 -14.95
C ALA A 367 4.58 26.24 -13.82
N GLN A 368 3.35 25.79 -13.54
CA GLN A 368 2.57 26.27 -12.39
C GLN A 368 3.27 26.02 -11.05
N TYR A 369 4.07 24.96 -10.99
CA TYR A 369 4.88 24.57 -9.82
C TYR A 369 6.37 24.85 -10.00
N GLY A 370 6.76 25.74 -10.93
CA GLY A 370 8.15 25.95 -11.33
C GLY A 370 9.11 26.29 -10.19
N ASN A 371 8.66 27.04 -9.17
CA ASN A 371 9.48 27.32 -7.98
C ASN A 371 9.74 26.06 -7.14
N LEU A 372 8.71 25.24 -6.93
CA LEU A 372 8.82 23.97 -6.21
C LEU A 372 9.74 23.01 -6.97
N ASN A 373 9.52 22.86 -8.29
CA ASN A 373 10.33 21.99 -9.14
C ASN A 373 11.82 22.40 -9.13
N ARG A 374 12.13 23.70 -9.12
CA ARG A 374 13.52 24.18 -8.97
C ARG A 374 14.14 23.82 -7.63
N ILE A 375 13.38 23.89 -6.54
CA ILE A 375 13.86 23.51 -5.19
C ILE A 375 14.14 22.01 -5.14
N LEU A 376 13.30 21.19 -5.79
CA LEU A 376 13.45 19.73 -5.82
C LEU A 376 14.52 19.25 -6.81
N GLY A 377 15.13 20.16 -7.58
CA GLY A 377 16.13 19.82 -8.60
C GLY A 377 15.54 19.10 -9.82
N THR A 378 14.25 19.32 -10.11
CA THR A 378 13.51 18.67 -11.19
C THR A 378 13.19 19.62 -12.36
N ALA A 379 13.53 20.91 -12.25
CA ALA A 379 13.33 21.95 -13.27
C ALA A 379 14.60 22.35 -14.02
#